data_AF-A0A952QV24-F1
#
_entry.id   AF-A0A952QV24-F1
#
_cell.length_a   1.000
_cell.length_b   1.000
_cell.length_c   1.000
_cell.angle_alpha   90.00
_cell.angle_beta   90.00
_cell.angle_gamma   90.00
#
_symmetry.space_group_name_H-M   'P 1'
#
loop_
_entity.id
_entity.type
_entity.pdbx_description
1 polymer ?
#
loop_
_entity_poly.entity_id
_entity_poly.type
_entity_poly.pdbx_seq_one_letter_code
_entity_poly.pdbx_strand_id
1 'polypeptide(L)' 'MALLVDYWPLPLTVEDVAEELSASPHTISTVATRLVREGRIQRRYVGREPLYSAPEGVRA' A
#
# COMPACT_ATOMS: atom_id res chain seq x y z
N MET A 1 -19.96 -4.08 6.43
CA MET A 1 -18.58 -3.64 6.68
C MET A 1 -17.78 -4.02 5.45
N ALA A 2 -17.58 -3.08 4.53
CA ALA A 2 -16.72 -3.32 3.38
C ALA A 2 -15.28 -3.43 3.90
N LEU A 3 -14.63 -4.55 3.62
CA LEU A 3 -13.23 -4.76 3.96
C LEU A 3 -12.38 -4.10 2.88
N LEU A 4 -11.22 -3.56 3.24
CA LEU A 4 -10.28 -2.88 2.32
C LEU A 4 -9.86 -3.70 1.10
N VAL A 5 -10.08 -5.02 1.13
CA VAL A 5 -9.94 -5.93 -0.02
C VAL A 5 -10.94 -5.63 -1.15
N ASP A 6 -12.07 -4.97 -0.89
CA ASP A 6 -13.07 -4.62 -1.92
C ASP A 6 -12.64 -3.42 -2.79
N TYR A 7 -11.64 -2.63 -2.37
CA TYR A 7 -11.08 -1.49 -3.14
C TYR A 7 -9.86 -1.86 -4.00
N TRP A 8 -9.64 -3.16 -4.19
CA TRP A 8 -8.67 -3.69 -5.14
C TRP A 8 -9.11 -3.38 -6.59
N PRO A 9 -8.67 -2.27 -7.20
CA PRO A 9 -7.30 -2.20 -7.73
C PRO A 9 -6.64 -0.81 -7.59
N LEU A 10 -7.07 0.03 -6.64
CA LEU A 10 -6.56 1.39 -6.56
C LEU A 10 -5.22 1.43 -5.79
N PRO A 11 -4.17 2.04 -6.37
CA PRO A 11 -2.93 2.27 -5.65
C PRO A 11 -3.17 3.22 -4.47
N LEU A 12 -2.71 2.84 -3.28
CA LEU A 12 -2.90 3.62 -2.04
C LEU A 12 -1.60 4.32 -1.64
N THR A 13 -1.72 5.52 -1.06
CA THR A 13 -0.60 6.25 -0.46
C THR A 13 -0.28 5.73 0.94
N VAL A 14 0.82 6.19 1.53
CA VAL A 14 1.16 5.88 2.94
C VAL A 14 0.13 6.51 3.87
N GLU A 15 -0.32 7.70 3.51
CA GLU A 15 -1.25 8.54 4.24
C GLU A 15 -2.64 7.89 4.31
N ASP A 16 -3.16 7.40 3.18
CA ASP A 16 -4.46 6.70 3.13
C ASP A 16 -4.46 5.47 4.05
N VAL A 17 -3.39 4.68 3.99
CA VAL A 17 -3.24 3.45 4.80
C VAL A 17 -3.04 3.79 6.27
N ALA A 18 -2.35 4.89 6.57
CA ALA A 18 -2.12 5.36 7.94
C ALA A 18 -3.42 5.83 8.60
N GLU A 19 -4.27 6.55 7.86
CA GLU A 19 -5.58 7.01 8.34
C GLU A 19 -6.49 5.82 8.68
N GLU A 20 -6.65 4.89 7.74
CA GLU A 20 -7.51 3.73 7.96
C GLU A 20 -7.04 2.87 9.16
N LEU A 21 -5.74 2.57 9.20
CA LEU A 21 -5.19 1.70 10.24
C LEU A 21 -4.94 2.44 11.57
N SER A 22 -5.26 3.74 11.64
CA SER A 22 -4.97 4.60 12.79
C SER A 22 -3.52 4.46 13.26
N ALA A 23 -2.59 4.44 12.30
CA ALA A 23 -1.16 4.21 12.52
C ALA A 23 -0.33 5.41 12.06
N SER A 24 0.89 5.53 12.58
CA SER A 24 1.80 6.58 12.10
C SER A 24 2.21 6.34 10.65
N PRO A 25 2.22 7.37 9.78
CA PRO A 25 2.76 7.28 8.42
C PRO A 25 4.20 6.74 8.37
N HIS A 26 5.01 7.05 9.39
CA HIS A 26 6.37 6.52 9.50
C HIS A 26 6.40 5.00 9.68
N THR A 27 5.49 4.48 10.51
CA THR A 27 5.31 3.03 10.71
C THR A 27 4.84 2.36 9.43
N ILE A 28 3.84 2.94 8.75
CA ILE A 28 3.33 2.42 7.48
C ILE A 28 4.43 2.41 6.41
N SER A 29 5.21 3.49 6.28
CA SER A 29 6.33 3.59 5.34
C SER A 29 7.41 2.52 5.61
N THR A 30 7.73 2.28 6.87
CA THR A 30 8.68 1.24 7.29
C THR A 30 8.18 -0.16 6.90
N VAL A 31 6.91 -0.45 7.19
CA VAL A 31 6.27 -1.73 6.85
C VAL A 31 6.17 -1.90 5.33
N ALA A 32 5.73 -0.88 4.60
CA ALA A 32 5.63 -0.90 3.14
C ALA A 32 6.99 -1.16 2.49
N THR A 33 8.05 -0.50 2.97
CA THR A 33 9.43 -0.74 2.49
C THR A 33 9.85 -2.20 2.68
N ARG A 34 9.52 -2.79 3.84
CA ARG A 34 9.79 -4.21 4.10
C ARG A 34 8.99 -5.12 3.16
N LEU A 35 7.69 -4.87 2.98
CA LEU A 35 6.83 -5.67 2.11
C LEU A 35 7.23 -5.59 0.64
N VAL A 36 7.72 -4.44 0.17
CA VAL A 36 8.29 -4.29 -1.18
C VAL A 36 9.56 -5.13 -1.32
N ARG A 37 10.45 -5.12 -0.32
CA ARG A 37 11.67 -5.96 -0.32
C ARG A 37 11.35 -7.46 -0.33
N GLU A 38 10.27 -7.86 0.34
CA GLU A 38 9.77 -9.24 0.35
C GLU A 38 9.02 -9.61 -0.96
N GLY A 39 8.83 -8.67 -1.88
CA GLY A 39 8.07 -8.90 -3.13
C GLY A 39 6.56 -9.08 -2.92
N ARG A 40 6.05 -8.75 -1.73
CA ARG A 40 4.63 -8.93 -1.36
C ARG A 40 3.73 -7.81 -1.86
N ILE A 41 4.30 -6.63 -2.11
CA ILE A 41 3.66 -5.48 -2.74
C ILE A 41 4.65 -4.83 -3.70
N GLN A 42 4.14 -4.03 -4.63
CA GLN A 42 4.91 -3.20 -5.54
C GLN A 42 4.76 -1.73 -5.18
N ARG A 43 5.82 -0.96 -5.40
CA ARG A 43 5.85 0.49 -5.26
C ARG A 43 5.96 1.14 -6.64
N ARG A 44 5.05 2.04 -6.95
CA ARG A 44 5.09 2.94 -8.12
C ARG A 44 5.19 4.39 -7.65
N TYR A 45 5.62 5.28 -8.53
CA TYR A 45 5.68 6.71 -8.24
C TYR A 45 4.73 7.46 -9.18
N VAL A 46 3.89 8.32 -8.62
CA VAL A 46 3.10 9.29 -9.38
C VAL A 46 3.60 10.68 -8.97
N GLY A 47 4.35 11.31 -9.88
CA GLY A 47 5.10 12.52 -9.55
C GLY A 47 6.17 12.24 -8.48
N ARG A 48 6.00 12.80 -7.28
CA ARG A 48 6.89 12.60 -6.12
C ARG A 48 6.34 11.63 -5.08
N GLU A 49 5.12 11.14 -5.27
CA GLU A 49 4.40 10.38 -4.26
C GLU A 49 4.53 8.86 -4.51
N PRO A 50 4.95 8.08 -3.50
CA PRO A 50 5.01 6.63 -3.61
C PRO A 50 3.63 6.02 -3.40
N LEU A 51 3.21 5.22 -4.37
CA LEU A 51 1.97 4.46 -4.38
C LEU A 51 2.26 2.97 -4.24
N TYR A 52 1.45 2.27 -3.45
CA TYR A 52 1.61 0.85 -3.17
C TYR A 52 0.42 0.04 -3.70
N SER A 53 0.72 -1.11 -4.29
CA SER A 53 -0.28 -2.05 -4.86
C SER A 53 0.26 -3.49 -4.77
N ALA A 54 -0.56 -4.53 -4.94
CA ALA A 54 -0.08 -5.92 -4.90
C ALA A 54 0.72 -6.23 -6.17
N PRO A 55 1.48 -7.33 -6.17
CA PRO A 55 2.27 -7.73 -7.30
C PRO A 55 1.39 -8.02 -8.52
N GLU A 56 1.80 -7.52 -9.69
CA GLU A 56 1.23 -7.90 -10.97
C GLU A 56 1.18 -9.43 -11.08
N GLY A 57 -0.02 -9.98 -11.33
CA GLY A 57 -0.24 -11.42 -11.40
C GLY A 57 -0.95 -12.04 -10.18
N VAL A 58 -1.08 -11.31 -9.07
CA VAL A 58 -1.97 -11.70 -7.97
C VAL A 58 -3.38 -11.23 -8.30
N ARG A 59 -4.15 -12.06 -9.02
CA ARG A 59 -5.61 -11.95 -9.05
C ARG A 59 -6.11 -12.44 -7.69
N ALA A 60 -6.53 -11.52 -6.83
CA ALA A 60 -7.37 -11.84 -5.69
C ALA A 60 -8.78 -12.23 -6.19
#